data_AF-A0A973RMX2-F1
#
_entry.id   AF-A0A973RMX2-F1
#
_cell.length_a   1.000
_cell.length_b   1.000
_cell.length_c   1.000
_cell.angle_alpha   90.00
_cell.angle_beta   90.00
_cell.angle_gamma   90.00
#
_symmetry.space_group_name_H-M   'P 1'
#
loop_
_entity.id
_entity.type
_entity.pdbx_description
1 polymer ?
#
loop_
_entity_poly.entity_id
_entity_poly.type
_entity_poly.pdbx_seq_one_letter_code
_entity_poly.pdbx_strand_id
1 'polypeptide(L)'
;DLNLAWPTAQIAVMGAQGAVNILHRRTIAEAEAASDVEATRARLIQEYEDALLNPYIAAERGYIDSVIMPSDTRRHVVRGLRQLRTKRESLPPKKHGNIPL
;
A
#
# COMPACT_ATOMS: atom_id res chain seq x y z
N ASP A 1 -1.15 1.70 16.31
CA ASP A 1 -1.58 0.68 17.29
C ASP A 1 -2.14 -0.56 16.64
N LEU A 2 -3.09 -0.41 15.72
CA LEU A 2 -3.66 -1.54 15.01
C LEU A 2 -4.02 -1.09 13.59
N ASN A 3 -3.35 -1.64 12.59
CA ASN A 3 -3.47 -1.35 11.17
C ASN A 3 -4.09 -2.58 10.48
N LEU A 4 -5.24 -2.38 9.83
CA LEU A 4 -5.98 -3.44 9.17
C LEU A 4 -6.17 -3.06 7.70
N ALA A 5 -6.12 -4.06 6.82
CA ALA A 5 -6.46 -3.89 5.41
C ALA A 5 -7.56 -4.86 4.99
N TRP A 6 -8.35 -4.48 3.99
CA TRP A 6 -9.22 -5.42 3.28
C TRP A 6 -8.43 -6.12 2.17
N PRO A 7 -8.90 -7.28 1.67
CA PRO A 7 -8.29 -7.93 0.51
C PRO A 7 -8.26 -7.03 -0.73
N THR A 8 -9.16 -6.05 -0.82
CA THR A 8 -9.25 -5.07 -1.92
C THR A 8 -8.33 -3.86 -1.75
N ALA A 9 -7.57 -3.77 -0.65
CA ALA A 9 -6.66 -2.65 -0.43
C ALA A 9 -5.44 -2.75 -1.34
N GLN A 10 -5.06 -1.63 -1.96
CA GLN A 10 -3.87 -1.53 -2.80
C GLN A 10 -2.84 -0.67 -2.07
N ILE A 11 -1.72 -1.26 -1.67
CA ILE A 11 -0.68 -0.58 -0.89
C ILE A 11 0.62 -0.60 -1.68
N ALA A 12 0.93 0.50 -2.35
CA ALA A 12 2.11 0.64 -3.20
C ALA A 12 2.72 2.05 -3.08
N VAL A 13 3.94 2.22 -3.59
CA VAL A 13 4.64 3.52 -3.61
C VAL A 13 3.93 4.53 -4.52
N MET A 14 3.39 4.05 -5.64
CA MET A 14 2.64 4.82 -6.63
C MET A 14 1.74 3.89 -7.45
N GLY A 15 0.89 4.45 -8.32
CA GLY A 15 0.05 3.68 -9.24
C GLY A 15 0.86 2.90 -10.28
N ALA A 16 0.30 1.78 -10.74
CA ALA A 16 0.98 0.82 -11.62
C ALA A 16 1.51 1.45 -12.91
N GLN A 17 0.72 2.29 -13.58
CA GLN A 17 1.13 2.98 -14.80
C GLN A 17 2.37 3.86 -14.59
N GLY A 18 2.42 4.61 -13.48
CA GLY A 18 3.59 5.44 -13.14
C GLY A 18 4.81 4.59 -12.83
N ALA A 19 4.62 3.50 -12.06
CA ALA A 19 5.70 2.59 -11.71
C ALA A 19 6.29 1.90 -12.94
N VAL A 20 5.46 1.36 -13.84
CA VAL A 20 5.89 0.65 -15.06
C VAL A 20 6.66 1.57 -15.99
N ASN A 21 6.22 2.82 -16.16
CA ASN A 21 6.93 3.79 -17.00
C ASN A 21 8.35 4.10 -16.50
N ILE A 22 8.58 4.02 -15.18
CA ILE A 22 9.90 4.24 -14.59
C ILE A 22 10.73 2.95 -14.65
N LEU A 23 10.16 1.82 -14.21
CA LEU A 23 10.85 0.54 -14.08
C LEU A 23 11.21 -0.08 -15.43
N HIS A 24 10.30 0.00 -16.40
CA HIS A 24 10.42 -0.62 -17.72
C HIS A 24 10.68 0.38 -18.84
N ARG A 25 11.17 1.59 -18.52
CA ARG A 25 11.42 2.66 -19.50
C ARG A 25 12.20 2.18 -20.73
N ARG A 26 13.23 1.36 -20.55
CA ARG A 26 14.06 0.84 -21.64
C ARG A 26 13.30 -0.16 -22.52
N THR A 27 12.62 -1.12 -21.89
CA THR A 27 11.81 -2.13 -22.57
C THR A 27 10.67 -1.50 -23.36
N ILE A 28 10.04 -0.46 -22.84
CA ILE A 28 8.99 0.30 -23.55
C ILE A 28 9.57 1.05 -24.74
N ALA A 29 10.76 1.65 -24.61
CA ALA A 29 11.43 2.33 -25.73
C ALA A 29 11.85 1.35 -26.85
N GLU A 30 12.25 0.13 -26.50
CA GLU A 30 12.51 -0.93 -27.48
C GLU A 30 11.23 -1.39 -28.19
N ALA A 31 10.11 -1.49 -27.47
CA ALA A 31 8.80 -1.79 -28.05
C ALA A 31 8.29 -0.66 -28.96
N GLU A 32 8.66 0.61 -28.69
CA GLU A 32 8.38 1.77 -29.54
C GLU A 32 9.04 1.65 -30.90
N ALA A 33 10.29 1.18 -30.94
CA ALA A 33 10.97 0.90 -32.19
C ALA A 33 10.32 -0.26 -32.99
N ALA A 34 9.65 -1.19 -32.30
CA ALA A 34 9.01 -2.37 -32.89
C ALA A 34 7.50 -2.20 -33.20
N SER A 35 6.91 -1.01 -32.93
CA SER A 35 5.47 -0.72 -33.10
C SER A 35 4.50 -1.57 -32.25
N ASP A 36 4.94 -2.09 -31.08
CA ASP A 36 4.12 -2.93 -30.17
C ASP A 36 4.06 -2.39 -28.73
N VAL A 37 4.02 -1.07 -28.61
CA VAL A 37 4.19 -0.34 -27.34
C VAL A 37 3.04 -0.54 -26.39
N GLU A 38 1.82 -0.30 -26.89
CA GLU A 38 0.64 -0.21 -26.04
C GLU A 38 0.27 -1.58 -25.48
N ALA A 39 0.41 -2.64 -26.27
CA ALA A 39 0.19 -4.00 -25.78
C ALA A 39 1.26 -4.40 -24.74
N THR A 40 2.53 -4.09 -24.99
CA THR A 40 3.62 -4.34 -24.04
C THR A 40 3.42 -3.57 -22.73
N ARG A 41 3.06 -2.29 -22.81
CA ARG A 41 2.79 -1.44 -21.66
C ARG A 41 1.59 -1.96 -20.86
N ALA A 42 0.48 -2.28 -21.53
CA ALA A 42 -0.71 -2.81 -20.88
C ALA A 42 -0.42 -4.13 -20.15
N ARG A 43 0.35 -5.04 -20.76
CA ARG A 43 0.78 -6.29 -20.13
C ARG A 43 1.61 -6.04 -18.86
N LEU A 44 2.61 -5.16 -18.94
CA LEU A 44 3.47 -4.83 -17.80
C LEU A 44 2.70 -4.15 -16.66
N ILE A 45 1.71 -3.30 -17.00
CA ILE A 45 0.80 -2.71 -16.01
C ILE A 45 0.01 -3.80 -15.29
N GLN A 46 -0.61 -4.72 -16.04
CA GLN A 46 -1.39 -5.80 -15.45
C GLN A 46 -0.54 -6.69 -14.53
N GLU A 47 0.66 -7.06 -14.98
CA GLU A 47 1.60 -7.85 -14.18
C GLU A 47 1.99 -7.13 -12.88
N TYR A 48 2.22 -5.81 -12.95
CA TYR A 48 2.51 -5.00 -11.78
C TYR A 48 1.31 -4.93 -10.82
N GLU A 49 0.10 -4.77 -11.36
CA GLU A 49 -1.14 -4.74 -10.56
C GLU A 49 -1.38 -6.06 -9.84
N ASP A 50 -1.32 -7.18 -10.55
CA ASP A 50 -1.57 -8.50 -9.99
C ASP A 50 -0.55 -8.87 -8.92
N ALA A 51 0.73 -8.53 -9.14
CA ALA A 51 1.80 -8.87 -8.23
C ALA A 51 1.88 -7.95 -7.01
N LEU A 52 1.68 -6.63 -7.20
CA LEU A 52 2.07 -5.62 -6.21
C LEU A 52 0.92 -4.75 -5.71
N LEU A 53 -0.19 -4.61 -6.45
CA LEU A 53 -1.35 -3.83 -5.99
C LEU A 53 -2.29 -4.68 -5.14
N ASN A 54 -1.76 -5.14 -4.01
CA ASN A 54 -2.48 -5.91 -3.01
C ASN A 54 -1.89 -5.61 -1.62
N PRO A 55 -2.55 -6.00 -0.51
CA PRO A 55 -2.08 -5.65 0.83
C PRO A 55 -1.02 -6.61 1.36
N TYR A 56 -0.71 -7.71 0.65
CA TYR A 56 0.03 -8.84 1.23
C TYR A 56 1.51 -8.53 1.43
N ILE A 57 2.13 -7.73 0.58
CA ILE A 57 3.52 -7.27 0.77
C ILE A 57 3.64 -6.42 2.04
N ALA A 58 2.64 -5.58 2.32
CA ALA A 58 2.60 -4.81 3.56
C ALA A 58 2.38 -5.71 4.78
N ALA A 59 1.60 -6.80 4.64
CA ALA A 59 1.40 -7.79 5.69
C ALA A 59 2.68 -8.59 5.99
N GLU A 60 3.41 -9.04 4.96
CA GLU A 60 4.69 -9.75 5.11
C GLU A 60 5.73 -8.95 5.90
N ARG A 61 5.71 -7.62 5.75
CA ARG A 61 6.60 -6.69 6.46
C ARG A 61 6.06 -6.24 7.81
N GLY A 62 4.86 -6.64 8.20
CA GLY A 62 4.21 -6.20 9.44
C GLY A 62 3.83 -4.72 9.47
N TYR A 63 3.71 -4.06 8.31
CA TYR A 63 3.20 -2.68 8.25
C TYR A 63 1.69 -2.64 8.58
N ILE A 64 0.99 -3.71 8.20
CA ILE A 64 -0.38 -3.99 8.64
C ILE A 64 -0.40 -5.25 9.51
N ASP A 65 -1.22 -5.25 10.55
CA ASP A 65 -1.32 -6.36 11.50
C ASP A 65 -2.13 -7.52 10.94
N SER A 66 -3.09 -7.25 10.05
CA SER A 66 -3.94 -8.28 9.45
C SER A 66 -4.68 -7.81 8.20
N VAL A 67 -4.88 -8.74 7.26
CA VAL A 67 -5.84 -8.61 6.15
C VAL A 67 -7.15 -9.28 6.57
N ILE A 68 -8.24 -8.53 6.62
CA ILE A 68 -9.54 -8.98 7.15
C ILE A 68 -10.66 -8.83 6.13
N MET A 69 -11.66 -9.71 6.19
CA MET A 69 -12.86 -9.54 5.37
C MET A 69 -13.60 -8.25 5.75
N PRO A 70 -14.18 -7.51 4.79
CA PRO A 70 -14.88 -6.26 5.08
C PRO A 70 -15.98 -6.40 6.15
N SER A 71 -16.70 -7.53 6.16
CA SER A 71 -17.74 -7.86 7.15
C SER A 71 -17.21 -8.00 8.58
N ASP A 72 -15.93 -8.34 8.75
CA ASP A 72 -15.30 -8.54 10.06
C ASP A 72 -14.77 -7.21 10.66
N THR A 73 -14.76 -6.12 9.90
CA THR A 73 -14.23 -4.81 10.33
C THR A 73 -14.75 -4.39 11.70
N ARG A 74 -16.08 -4.41 11.89
CA ARG A 74 -16.71 -4.04 13.17
C ARG A 74 -16.19 -4.88 14.35
N ARG A 75 -15.99 -6.18 14.14
CA ARG A 75 -15.49 -7.10 15.17
C ARG A 75 -14.06 -6.73 15.59
N HIS A 76 -13.19 -6.46 14.62
CA HIS A 76 -11.80 -6.07 14.88
C HIS A 76 -11.71 -4.70 15.57
N VAL A 77 -12.46 -3.71 15.10
CA VAL A 77 -12.49 -2.36 15.70
C VAL A 77 -12.95 -2.42 17.16
N VAL A 78 -14.05 -3.11 17.46
CA VAL A 78 -14.56 -3.24 18.85
C VAL A 78 -13.53 -3.91 19.77
N ARG A 79 -12.86 -4.97 19.30
CA ARG A 79 -11.84 -5.67 20.09
C ARG A 79 -10.60 -4.81 20.31
N GLY A 80 -10.10 -4.16 19.25
CA GLY A 80 -8.95 -3.27 19.31
C GLY A 80 -9.17 -2.11 20.30
N LEU A 81 -10.31 -1.42 20.21
CA LEU A 81 -10.65 -0.34 21.12
C LEU A 81 -10.74 -0.77 22.59
N ARG A 82 -11.27 -1.98 22.86
CA ARG A 82 -11.32 -2.51 24.23
C ARG A 82 -9.93 -2.76 24.83
N GLN A 83 -8.99 -3.25 24.02
CA GLN A 83 -7.61 -3.48 24.44
C GLN A 83 -6.83 -2.16 24.59
N LEU A 84 -6.98 -1.25 23.64
CA LEU A 84 -6.25 0.02 23.61
C LEU A 84 -6.75 1.05 24.61
N ARG A 85 -7.89 0.80 25.27
CA ARG A 85 -8.50 1.69 26.28
C ARG A 85 -7.53 2.10 27.41
N THR A 86 -6.56 1.26 27.74
CA THR A 86 -5.60 1.52 28.82
C THR A 86 -4.22 1.95 28.32
N LYS A 87 -4.07 2.24 27.02
CA LYS A 87 -2.80 2.67 26.44
C LYS A 87 -2.36 4.00 27.07
N ARG A 88 -1.07 4.09 27.43
CA ARG A 88 -0.40 5.32 27.88
C ARG A 88 0.86 5.50 27.04
N GLU A 89 1.07 6.70 26.52
CA GLU A 89 2.23 7.04 25.69
C GLU A 89 2.70 8.46 26.05
N SER A 90 4.00 8.70 25.96
CA SER A 90 4.62 9.99 26.28
C SER A 90 5.55 10.42 25.16
N LEU A 91 5.50 11.70 24.82
CA LEU A 91 6.43 12.33 23.88
C LEU A 91 7.57 13.03 24.65
N PRO A 92 8.70 13.34 23.99
CA PRO A 92 9.77 14.12 24.60
C PRO A 92 9.28 15.47 25.16
N PRO A 93 9.79 15.92 26.32
CA PRO A 93 9.34 17.16 26.96
C PRO A 93 9.68 18.38 26.10
N LYS A 94 8.71 19.27 25.90
CA LYS A 94 8.85 20.51 25.13
C LYS A 94 7.78 21.52 25.53
N LYS A 95 8.00 22.81 25.27
CA LYS A 95 6.97 23.86 25.47
C LYS A 95 5.77 23.65 24.53
N HIS A 96 6.04 23.41 23.26
CA HIS A 96 5.08 23.08 22.21
C HIS A 96 5.80 22.40 21.04
N GLY A 97 5.04 21.87 20.08
CA GLY A 97 5.58 21.40 18.79
C GLY A 97 5.90 22.56 17.85
N ASN A 98 6.54 22.25 16.72
CA ASN A 98 6.75 23.18 15.61
C ASN A 98 6.20 22.54 14.34
N ILE A 99 4.88 22.52 14.20
CA ILE A 99 4.22 22.00 13.00
C ILE A 99 4.58 22.92 11.81
N PRO A 100 4.81 22.38 10.59
CA PRO A 100 5.04 23.22 9.41
C PRO A 100 3.91 24.27 9.26
N LEU A 101 4.31 25.54 9.09
CA LEU A 101 3.43 26.69 8.84
C LEU A 101 3.28 26.95 7.34
#